data_AF-A0A1B0CYR9-F1
#
_entry.id   AF-A0A1B0CYR9-F1
#
_cell.length_a   1.000
_cell.length_b   1.000
_cell.length_c   1.000
_cell.angle_alpha   90.00
_cell.angle_beta   90.00
_cell.angle_gamma   90.00
#
_symmetry.space_group_name_H-M   'P 1'
#
loop_
_entity.id
_entity.type
_entity.pdbx_description
1 polymer ?
#
loop_
_entity_poly.entity_id
_entity_poly.type
_entity_poly.pdbx_seq_one_letter_code
_entity_poly.pdbx_strand_id
1 'polypeptide(L)'
;MPKGTFVVIPNMAYQYDEKFFPNAQHFDPDRFKEDARGDRHHFTFIPFGEGPRICIGMRFGLLVVKIALAQILSQYRFTKNEKTSTELEINSTAFVHTPKNDIWLNLTAIH
;
A
#
# COMPACT_ATOMS: atom_id res chain seq x y z
N MET A 1 -8.06 -9.26 -28.77
CA MET A 1 -8.54 -7.89 -28.50
C MET A 1 -8.32 -7.05 -29.75
N PRO A 2 -9.32 -6.28 -30.23
CA PRO A 2 -9.16 -5.42 -31.40
C PRO A 2 -8.06 -4.37 -31.22
N LYS A 3 -7.51 -3.86 -32.34
CA LYS A 3 -6.60 -2.72 -32.32
C LYS A 3 -7.32 -1.50 -31.73
N GLY A 4 -6.64 -0.76 -30.86
CA GLY A 4 -7.20 0.42 -30.19
C GLY A 4 -8.02 0.11 -28.94
N THR A 5 -8.17 -1.17 -28.55
CA THR A 5 -8.79 -1.50 -27.26
C THR A 5 -7.90 -1.01 -26.11
N PHE A 6 -8.48 -0.20 -25.24
CA PHE A 6 -7.84 0.20 -23.99
C PHE A 6 -7.84 -0.96 -23.00
N VAL A 7 -6.69 -1.23 -22.39
CA VAL A 7 -6.51 -2.30 -21.41
C VAL A 7 -6.16 -1.68 -20.07
N VAL A 8 -6.89 -2.07 -19.03
CA VAL A 8 -6.62 -1.69 -17.65
C VAL A 8 -6.16 -2.93 -16.90
N ILE A 9 -5.08 -2.80 -16.14
CA ILE A 9 -4.64 -3.80 -15.16
C ILE A 9 -5.08 -3.27 -13.79
N PRO A 10 -6.16 -3.80 -13.19
CA PRO A 10 -6.71 -3.28 -11.96
C PRO A 10 -5.92 -3.80 -10.75
N ASN A 11 -4.78 -3.17 -10.46
CA ASN A 11 -3.86 -3.60 -9.41
C ASN A 11 -4.53 -3.84 -8.05
N MET A 12 -5.40 -2.93 -7.64
CA MET A 12 -6.15 -3.04 -6.39
C MET A 12 -7.06 -4.26 -6.38
N ALA A 13 -7.71 -4.60 -7.49
CA ALA A 13 -8.71 -5.66 -7.51
C ALA A 13 -8.12 -7.02 -7.15
N TYR A 14 -6.98 -7.41 -7.76
CA TYR A 14 -6.36 -8.70 -7.44
C TYR A 14 -5.47 -8.65 -6.21
N GLN A 15 -4.98 -7.47 -5.78
CA GLN A 15 -4.27 -7.34 -4.49
C GLN A 15 -5.22 -7.47 -3.30
N TYR A 16 -6.51 -7.21 -3.49
CA TYR A 16 -7.57 -7.41 -2.50
C TYR A 16 -8.42 -8.67 -2.74
N ASP A 17 -8.01 -9.52 -3.69
CA ASP A 17 -8.69 -10.80 -3.96
C ASP A 17 -8.18 -11.88 -3.00
N GLU A 18 -9.09 -12.48 -2.23
CA GLU A 18 -8.78 -13.53 -1.26
C GLU A 18 -8.22 -14.81 -1.88
N LYS A 19 -8.43 -15.00 -3.20
CA LYS A 19 -7.76 -16.07 -3.96
C LYS A 19 -6.25 -15.95 -3.93
N PHE A 20 -5.72 -14.73 -3.90
CA PHE A 20 -4.28 -14.47 -3.88
C PHE A 20 -3.80 -14.01 -2.50
N PHE A 21 -4.62 -13.30 -1.74
CA PHE A 21 -4.26 -12.76 -0.44
C PHE A 21 -5.32 -13.14 0.59
N PRO A 22 -5.15 -14.27 1.32
CA PRO A 22 -6.06 -14.62 2.41
C PRO A 22 -6.24 -13.44 3.39
N ASN A 23 -7.48 -13.17 3.80
CA ASN A 23 -7.83 -11.99 4.59
C ASN A 23 -7.31 -10.69 3.95
N ALA A 24 -7.57 -10.49 2.65
CA ALA A 24 -6.97 -9.41 1.85
C ALA A 24 -7.29 -8.01 2.37
N GLN A 25 -8.45 -7.85 3.02
CA GLN A 25 -8.89 -6.58 3.61
C GLN A 25 -8.19 -6.27 4.94
N HIS A 26 -7.53 -7.26 5.57
CA HIS A 26 -6.82 -7.06 6.82
C HIS A 26 -5.39 -6.59 6.55
N PHE A 27 -4.97 -5.51 7.20
CA PHE A 27 -3.58 -5.08 7.16
C PHE A 27 -2.71 -6.02 7.98
N ASP A 28 -1.98 -6.89 7.29
CA ASP A 28 -1.02 -7.82 7.89
C ASP A 28 0.31 -7.69 7.15
N PRO A 29 1.35 -7.09 7.76
CA PRO A 29 2.67 -6.94 7.14
C PRO A 29 3.42 -8.27 7.04
N ASP A 30 3.10 -9.26 7.88
CA ASP A 30 3.82 -10.53 7.94
C ASP A 30 3.51 -11.44 6.74
N ARG A 31 2.39 -11.20 6.04
CA ARG A 31 2.04 -11.93 4.80
C ARG A 31 3.07 -11.83 3.68
N PHE A 32 4.05 -10.92 3.78
CA PHE A 32 5.11 -10.72 2.79
C PHE A 32 6.45 -11.35 3.19
N LYS A 33 6.52 -12.04 4.33
CA LYS A 33 7.68 -12.86 4.69
C LYS A 33 7.87 -14.00 3.66
N GLU A 34 9.11 -14.47 3.51
CA GLU A 34 9.46 -15.46 2.48
C GLU A 34 8.69 -16.78 2.65
N ASP A 35 8.50 -17.22 3.89
CA ASP A 35 7.72 -18.41 4.26
C ASP A 35 6.21 -18.25 4.03
N ALA A 36 5.67 -17.04 4.22
CA ALA A 36 4.26 -16.73 4.02
C ALA A 36 3.87 -16.50 2.56
N ARG A 37 4.85 -16.37 1.64
CA ARG A 37 4.58 -16.04 0.24
C ARG A 37 3.92 -17.20 -0.53
N GLY A 38 4.22 -18.44 -0.15
CA GLY A 38 3.72 -19.66 -0.81
C GLY A 38 3.94 -19.65 -2.32
N ASP A 39 3.03 -20.30 -3.06
CA ASP A 39 3.08 -20.42 -4.52
C ASP A 39 2.43 -19.22 -5.26
N ARG A 40 2.31 -18.06 -4.61
CA ARG A 40 1.64 -16.90 -5.21
C ARG A 40 2.38 -16.43 -6.45
N HIS A 41 1.65 -16.37 -7.57
CA HIS A 41 2.19 -15.92 -8.85
C HIS A 41 2.81 -14.52 -8.73
N HIS A 42 3.99 -14.30 -9.32
CA HIS A 42 4.75 -13.04 -9.17
C HIS A 42 3.93 -11.78 -9.51
N PHE A 43 3.13 -11.80 -10.59
CA PHE A 43 2.26 -10.67 -10.97
C PHE A 43 1.06 -10.40 -10.04
N THR A 44 0.86 -11.15 -8.96
CA THR A 44 -0.20 -10.86 -7.97
C THR A 44 0.14 -9.68 -7.08
N PHE A 45 1.40 -9.24 -7.04
CA PHE A 45 1.83 -8.07 -6.30
C PHE A 45 2.78 -7.18 -7.12
N ILE A 46 2.22 -6.20 -7.84
CA ILE A 46 2.99 -5.25 -8.68
C ILE A 46 2.63 -3.78 -8.39
N PRO A 47 2.80 -3.30 -7.14
CA PRO A 47 2.42 -1.94 -6.75
C PRO A 47 3.19 -0.82 -7.50
N PHE A 48 4.32 -1.16 -8.14
CA PHE A 48 5.15 -0.26 -8.94
C PHE A 48 5.07 -0.56 -10.46
N GLY A 49 4.11 -1.39 -10.87
CA GLY A 49 4.08 -1.96 -12.22
C GLY A 49 5.14 -3.05 -12.42
N GLU A 50 5.31 -3.48 -13.67
CA GLU A 50 6.29 -4.49 -14.07
C GLU A 50 6.61 -4.35 -15.56
N GLY A 51 7.70 -4.97 -16.02
CA GLY A 51 8.13 -4.95 -17.42
C GLY A 51 8.83 -3.64 -17.85
N PRO A 52 8.89 -3.33 -19.17
CA PRO A 52 9.69 -2.21 -19.69
C PRO A 52 9.28 -0.81 -19.21
N ARG A 53 8.10 -0.70 -18.59
CA ARG A 53 7.53 0.56 -18.06
C ARG A 53 7.35 0.51 -16.54
N ILE A 54 8.05 -0.39 -15.85
CA ILE A 54 8.11 -0.42 -14.39
C ILE A 54 8.53 0.95 -13.83
N CYS A 55 7.99 1.33 -12.67
CA CYS A 55 8.31 2.59 -12.03
C CYS A 55 9.82 2.71 -11.74
N ILE A 56 10.48 3.63 -12.45
CA ILE A 56 11.91 3.92 -12.26
C ILE A 56 12.22 4.46 -10.85
N GLY A 57 11.22 5.06 -10.19
CA GLY A 57 11.33 5.60 -8.83
C GLY A 57 11.21 4.59 -7.71
N MET A 58 10.93 3.30 -7.99
CA MET A 58 10.65 2.29 -6.96
C MET A 58 11.71 2.25 -5.85
N ARG A 59 12.99 2.15 -6.21
CA ARG A 59 14.09 2.06 -5.24
C ARG A 59 14.21 3.32 -4.39
N PHE A 60 14.09 4.48 -5.03
CA PHE A 60 14.15 5.77 -4.35
C PHE A 60 12.97 5.96 -3.40
N GLY A 61 11.74 5.71 -3.86
CA GLY A 61 10.53 5.85 -3.05
C GLY A 61 10.56 4.94 -1.81
N LEU A 62 10.98 3.68 -1.96
CA LEU A 62 11.14 2.77 -0.84
C LEU A 62 12.20 3.25 0.16
N LEU A 63 13.32 3.79 -0.32
CA LEU A 63 14.37 4.34 0.54
C LEU A 63 13.84 5.54 1.34
N VAL A 64 13.20 6.50 0.67
CA VAL A 64 12.65 7.72 1.30
C VAL A 64 11.61 7.37 2.37
N VAL A 65 10.66 6.48 2.06
CA VAL A 65 9.62 6.06 3.02
C VAL A 65 10.24 5.37 4.22
N LYS A 66 11.21 4.46 4.01
CA LYS A 66 11.87 3.76 5.12
C LYS A 66 12.66 4.71 6.02
N ILE A 67 13.40 5.66 5.46
CA ILE A 67 14.15 6.65 6.24
C ILE A 67 13.19 7.55 7.02
N ALA A 68 12.14 8.07 6.37
CA ALA A 68 11.15 8.91 7.02
C ALA A 68 10.47 8.19 8.20
N LEU A 69 10.04 6.94 8.00
CA LEU A 69 9.45 6.12 9.06
C LEU A 69 10.45 5.85 10.18
N ALA A 70 11.68 5.46 9.87
CA ALA A 70 12.71 5.21 10.88
C ALA A 70 13.00 6.44 11.75
N GLN A 71 13.16 7.61 11.11
CA GLN A 71 13.37 8.88 11.79
C GLN A 71 12.22 9.19 12.74
N ILE A 72 10.99 9.17 12.23
CA ILE A 72 9.80 9.57 12.98
C ILE A 72 9.48 8.58 14.11
N LEU A 73 9.58 7.26 13.86
CA LEU A 73 9.33 6.22 14.86
C LEU A 73 10.42 6.14 15.94
N SER A 74 11.64 6.60 15.66
CA SER A 74 12.71 6.68 16.67
C SER A 74 12.50 7.80 17.70
N GLN A 75 11.71 8.82 17.34
CA GLN A 75 11.51 10.01 18.16
C GLN A 75 10.12 10.08 18.80
N TYR A 76 9.11 9.48 18.16
CA TYR A 76 7.72 9.62 18.57
C TYR A 76 7.01 8.27 18.68
N ARG A 77 6.15 8.17 19.70
CA ARG A 77 5.12 7.16 19.81
C ARG A 77 3.83 7.69 19.18
N PHE A 78 3.21 6.85 18.36
CA PHE A 78 1.95 7.14 17.70
C PHE A 78 0.79 6.46 18.41
N THR A 79 -0.29 7.19 18.62
CA THR A 79 -1.59 6.60 18.97
C THR A 79 -2.68 7.16 18.06
N LYS A 80 -3.77 6.41 17.93
CA LYS A 80 -4.92 6.86 17.16
C LYS A 80 -5.52 8.12 17.79
N ASN A 81 -5.79 9.14 16.98
CA ASN A 81 -6.58 10.31 17.40
C ASN A 81 -8.08 10.02 17.23
N GLU A 82 -8.92 10.57 18.11
CA GLU A 82 -10.37 10.41 18.07
C GLU A 82 -11.01 10.95 16.79
N LYS A 83 -10.37 11.94 16.14
CA LYS A 83 -10.81 12.49 14.85
C LYS A 83 -10.63 11.53 13.67
N THR A 84 -9.87 10.45 13.84
CA THR A 84 -9.58 9.50 12.76
C THR A 84 -10.65 8.43 12.68
N SER A 85 -11.31 8.38 11.52
CA SER A 85 -12.24 7.30 11.17
C SER A 85 -11.59 5.92 11.33
N THR A 86 -12.34 4.94 11.83
CA THR A 86 -11.95 3.52 11.78
C THR A 86 -12.06 2.92 10.38
N GLU A 87 -12.94 3.49 9.55
CA GLU A 87 -13.17 3.02 8.18
C GLU A 87 -12.38 3.90 7.21
N LEU A 88 -11.51 3.26 6.43
CA LEU A 88 -10.73 3.92 5.38
C LEU A 88 -11.54 3.94 4.08
N GLU A 89 -12.11 5.09 3.76
CA GLU A 89 -12.69 5.33 2.44
C GLU A 89 -11.63 5.90 1.49
N ILE A 90 -11.52 5.33 0.29
CA ILE A 90 -10.66 5.85 -0.76
C ILE A 90 -11.38 6.96 -1.52
N ASN A 91 -10.66 8.05 -1.82
CA ASN A 91 -11.17 9.11 -2.68
C ASN A 91 -11.31 8.58 -4.12
N SER A 92 -12.55 8.40 -4.58
CA SER A 92 -12.86 7.84 -5.90
C SER A 92 -12.62 8.80 -7.06
N THR A 93 -12.41 10.09 -6.79
CA THR A 93 -12.14 11.11 -7.83
C THR A 93 -10.65 11.45 -7.95
N ALA A 94 -9.83 10.98 -7.00
CA ALA A 94 -8.38 11.18 -7.04
C ALA A 94 -7.72 10.24 -8.05
N PHE A 95 -6.77 10.78 -8.83
CA PHE A 95 -5.98 9.98 -9.78
C PHE A 95 -5.06 8.98 -9.07
N VAL A 96 -4.47 9.39 -7.96
CA VAL A 96 -3.74 8.52 -7.04
C VAL A 96 -4.66 8.18 -5.88
N HIS A 97 -4.70 6.92 -5.46
CA HIS A 97 -5.49 6.52 -4.30
C HIS A 97 -5.02 7.27 -3.06
N THR A 98 -5.89 8.13 -2.53
CA THR A 98 -5.72 8.81 -1.26
C THR A 98 -6.90 8.50 -0.36
N PRO A 99 -6.75 8.61 0.97
CA PRO A 99 -7.90 8.68 1.86
C PRO A 99 -8.87 9.79 1.41
N LYS A 100 -10.17 9.54 1.57
CA LYS A 100 -11.22 10.54 1.36
C LYS A 100 -11.23 11.60 2.45
N ASN A 101 -10.88 11.20 3.67
CA ASN A 101 -10.85 12.05 4.86
C ASN A 101 -9.42 12.12 5.42
N ASP A 102 -9.13 13.15 6.21
CA ASP A 102 -7.83 13.30 6.88
C ASP A 102 -7.56 12.16 7.87
N ILE A 103 -6.27 11.81 8.02
CA ILE A 103 -5.79 10.85 9.02
C ILE A 103 -5.06 11.62 10.12
N TRP A 104 -5.67 11.69 11.29
CA TRP A 104 -5.12 12.34 12.48
C TRP A 104 -4.43 11.32 13.40
N LEU A 105 -3.22 11.64 13.86
CA LEU A 105 -2.47 10.82 14.81
C LEU A 105 -2.05 11.68 16.00
N ASN A 106 -2.06 11.08 17.18
CA ASN A 106 -1.43 11.68 18.35
C ASN A 106 0.05 11.27 18.37
N LEU A 107 0.92 12.24 18.62
CA LEU A 107 2.36 12.02 18.73
C LEU A 107 2.81 12.37 20.14
N THR A 108 3.54 11.45 20.77
CA THR A 108 4.22 11.70 22.05
C THR A 108 5.72 11.45 21.86
N ALA A 109 6.55 12.43 22.21
CA ALA A 109 8.01 12.25 22.15
C ALA A 109 8.45 11.13 23.10
N ILE A 110 9.38 10.28 22.65
CA ILE A 110 9.95 9.18 23.45
C ILE A 110 11.11 9.68 24.32
N HIS A 111 11.67 10.85 23.99
CA HIS A 111 12.76 11.54 24.68
C HIS A 111 12.37 12.98 25.02
#